data_AF-A0A961WK71-F1
#
_entry.id   AF-A0A961WK71-F1
#
_cell.length_a   1.000
_cell.length_b   1.000
_cell.length_c   1.000
_cell.angle_alpha   90.00
_cell.angle_beta   90.00
_cell.angle_gamma   90.00
#
_symmetry.space_group_name_H-M   'P 1'
#
loop_
_entity.id
_entity.type
_entity.pdbx_description
1 polymer ?
#
loop_
_entity_poly.entity_id
_entity_poly.type
_entity_poly.pdbx_seq_one_letter_code
_entity_poly.pdbx_strand_id
1 'polypeptide(L)' 'MARITLRQLLDHAAENGYGVPAFNINNMEQGLAILEAARKTNAPVIIQASRGARSYANDIMLAKMMEALELMYP' A
#
# COMPACT_ATOMS: atom_id res chain seq x y z
N MET A 1 10.17 -2.62 1.81
CA MET A 1 9.28 -2.02 2.78
C MET A 1 8.61 -3.17 3.48
N ALA A 2 8.75 -3.24 4.80
CA ALA A 2 8.06 -4.27 5.56
C ALA A 2 6.55 -4.02 5.57
N ARG A 3 5.75 -5.06 5.34
CA ARG A 3 4.32 -5.02 5.60
C ARG A 3 4.09 -4.93 7.10
N ILE A 4 3.47 -3.84 7.55
CA ILE A 4 3.19 -3.56 8.97
C ILE A 4 1.69 -3.42 9.21
N THR A 5 1.29 -3.39 10.48
CA THR A 5 -0.10 -3.14 10.84
C THR A 5 -0.46 -1.67 10.65
N LEU A 6 -1.72 -1.39 10.30
CA LEU A 6 -2.22 -0.02 10.19
C LEU A 6 -2.08 0.73 11.53
N ARG A 7 -2.30 0.05 12.66
CA ARG A 7 -2.18 0.64 13.99
C ARG A 7 -0.77 1.14 14.26
N GLN A 8 0.24 0.32 14.02
CA GLN A 8 1.64 0.70 14.17
C GLN A 8 2.00 1.94 13.36
N LEU A 9 1.54 1.99 12.10
CA LEU A 9 1.80 3.12 11.22
C LEU A 9 1.11 4.41 11.69
N LEU A 10 -0.17 4.33 12.06
CA LEU A 10 -0.93 5.50 12.49
C LEU A 10 -0.53 6.01 13.88
N ASP A 11 -0.14 5.12 14.80
CA ASP A 11 0.43 5.51 16.10
C ASP A 11 1.72 6.31 15.89
N HIS A 12 2.65 5.79 15.08
CA HIS A 12 3.88 6.49 14.74
C HIS A 12 3.58 7.85 14.07
N ALA A 13 2.61 7.89 13.14
CA ALA A 13 2.23 9.13 12.46
C ALA A 13 1.68 10.19 13.43
N ALA A 14 0.87 9.77 14.41
CA ALA A 14 0.34 10.63 15.45
C ALA A 14 1.45 11.14 16.40
N GLU A 15 2.37 10.27 16.82
CA GLU A 15 3.50 10.62 17.69
C GLU A 15 4.47 11.61 17.03
N ASN A 16 4.61 11.55 15.70
CA ASN A 16 5.56 12.37 14.94
C ASN A 16 4.88 13.51 14.15
N GLY A 17 3.56 13.70 14.31
CA GLY A 17 2.83 14.84 13.74
C GLY A 17 2.76 14.89 12.21
N TYR A 18 2.60 13.73 11.54
CA TYR A 18 2.46 13.69 10.08
C TYR A 18 1.25 12.86 9.61
N GLY A 19 0.85 13.08 8.36
CA GLY A 19 -0.21 12.32 7.70
C GLY A 19 0.34 11.23 6.80
N VAL A 20 -0.38 10.11 6.69
CA VAL A 20 -0.04 9.00 5.79
C VAL A 20 -1.08 8.90 4.69
N PRO A 21 -0.70 8.97 3.40
CA PRO A 21 -1.65 8.82 2.32
C PRO A 21 -2.11 7.35 2.19
N ALA A 22 -3.41 7.18 1.93
CA ALA A 22 -4.03 5.89 1.66
C ALA A 22 -4.54 5.84 0.22
N PHE A 23 -3.83 5.14 -0.66
CA PHE A 23 -4.13 5.08 -2.08
C PHE A 23 -4.92 3.82 -2.43
N ASN A 24 -5.99 4.00 -3.20
CA ASN A 24 -6.72 2.87 -3.75
C ASN A 24 -5.99 2.27 -4.95
N ILE A 25 -6.03 0.94 -5.07
CA ILE A 25 -5.57 0.23 -6.27
C ILE A 25 -6.66 -0.68 -6.84
N ASN A 26 -6.57 -0.88 -8.14
CA ASN A 26 -7.39 -1.75 -8.96
C ASN A 26 -6.55 -2.67 -9.86
N ASN A 27 -5.28 -2.31 -10.12
CA ASN A 27 -4.36 -3.07 -10.97
C ASN A 27 -2.89 -2.94 -10.52
N MET A 28 -2.00 -3.60 -11.25
CA MET A 28 -0.57 -3.69 -10.97
C MET A 28 0.14 -2.34 -11.13
N GLU A 29 -0.14 -1.63 -12.22
CA GLU A 29 0.53 -0.39 -12.58
C GLU A 29 0.34 0.68 -11.50
N GLN A 30 -0.84 0.74 -10.90
CA GLN A 30 -1.11 1.63 -9.77
C GLN A 30 -0.28 1.26 -8.54
N GLY A 31 -0.21 -0.02 -8.19
CA GLY A 31 0.61 -0.49 -7.07
C GLY A 31 2.10 -0.17 -7.24
N LEU A 32 2.65 -0.42 -8.44
CA LEU A 32 4.03 -0.08 -8.80
C LEU A 32 4.28 1.43 -8.70
N ALA A 33 3.37 2.26 -9.25
CA ALA A 33 3.52 3.71 -9.21
C ALA A 33 3.53 4.26 -7.76
N ILE A 34 2.65 3.74 -6.90
CA ILE A 34 2.56 4.13 -5.49
C ILE A 34 3.85 3.77 -4.74
N LEU A 35 4.33 2.53 -4.89
CA LEU A 35 5.52 2.08 -4.17
C LEU A 35 6.80 2.74 -4.69
N GLU A 36 6.88 3.03 -5.99
CA GLU A 36 7.98 3.80 -6.55
C GLU A 36 8.01 5.24 -6.01
N ALA A 37 6.84 5.87 -5.85
CA ALA A 37 6.75 7.18 -5.22
C ALA A 37 7.18 7.12 -3.74
N ALA A 38 6.64 6.17 -2.98
CA ALA A 38 6.98 5.97 -1.57
C ALA A 38 8.48 5.74 -1.35
N ARG A 39 9.12 4.96 -2.23
CA ARG A 39 10.57 4.72 -2.24
C ARG A 39 11.36 5.99 -2.51
N LYS A 40 10.97 6.78 -3.51
CA LYS A 40 11.64 8.06 -3.85
C LYS A 40 11.56 9.08 -2.73
N THR A 41 10.46 9.11 -1.99
CA THR A 41 10.23 10.07 -0.90
C THR A 41 10.62 9.54 0.47
N ASN A 42 11.09 8.28 0.57
CA ASN A 42 11.34 7.58 1.83
C ASN A 42 10.17 7.73 2.82
N ALA A 43 8.94 7.53 2.33
CA ALA A 43 7.72 7.74 3.10
C ALA A 43 6.92 6.44 3.24
N PRO A 44 6.24 6.21 4.38
CA PRO A 44 5.31 5.11 4.50
C PRO A 44 4.05 5.37 3.66
N VAL A 45 3.38 4.29 3.25
CA VAL A 45 2.16 4.37 2.44
C VAL A 45 1.15 3.30 2.84
N ILE A 46 -0.14 3.62 2.72
CA ILE A 46 -1.22 2.66 2.86
C ILE A 46 -1.75 2.35 1.45
N ILE A 47 -1.77 1.06 1.10
CA ILE A 47 -2.42 0.56 -0.12
C ILE A 47 -3.74 -0.11 0.28
N GLN A 48 -4.82 0.28 -0.37
CA GLN A 48 -6.17 -0.17 -0.04
C GLN A 48 -6.99 -0.60 -1.27
N ALA A 49 -7.79 -1.65 -1.12
CA ALA A 49 -8.69 -2.12 -2.17
C ALA A 49 -10.14 -1.84 -1.80
N SER A 50 -10.87 -1.14 -2.67
CA SER A 50 -12.29 -0.88 -2.50
C SER A 50 -13.13 -2.12 -2.81
N ARG A 51 -14.43 -2.09 -2.47
CA ARG A 51 -15.38 -3.14 -2.90
C ARG A 51 -15.39 -3.30 -4.43
N GLY A 52 -15.29 -2.20 -5.18
CA GLY A 52 -15.20 -2.22 -6.64
C GLY A 52 -13.91 -2.88 -7.16
N ALA A 53 -12.78 -2.62 -6.50
CA ALA A 53 -11.51 -3.29 -6.83
C ALA A 53 -11.59 -4.80 -6.62
N ARG A 54 -12.24 -5.25 -5.52
CA ARG A 54 -12.46 -6.67 -5.26
C ARG A 54 -13.37 -7.32 -6.29
N SER A 55 -14.45 -6.64 -6.69
CA SER A 55 -15.33 -7.14 -7.76
C SER A 55 -14.62 -7.22 -9.12
N TYR A 56 -13.72 -6.28 -9.41
CA TYR A 56 -12.95 -6.24 -10.66
C TYR A 56 -11.84 -7.30 -10.71
N ALA A 57 -11.03 -7.39 -9.67
CA ALA A 57 -9.80 -8.19 -9.69
C ALA A 57 -9.88 -9.53 -8.95
N ASN A 58 -10.86 -9.73 -8.06
CA ASN A 58 -10.92 -10.83 -7.07
C ASN A 58 -9.87 -10.71 -5.94
N ASP A 59 -10.25 -11.19 -4.75
CA ASP A 59 -9.39 -11.17 -3.55
C ASP A 59 -8.09 -11.95 -3.72
N ILE A 60 -8.10 -13.07 -4.45
CA ILE A 60 -6.90 -13.88 -4.72
C ILE A 60 -5.87 -13.08 -5.52
N MET A 61 -6.31 -12.39 -6.58
CA MET A 61 -5.42 -11.57 -7.41
C MET A 61 -4.83 -10.42 -6.60
N LEU A 62 -5.68 -9.69 -5.86
CA LEU A 62 -5.24 -8.56 -5.03
C LEU A 62 -4.22 -9.01 -3.98
N ALA A 63 -4.44 -10.16 -3.33
CA ALA A 63 -3.50 -10.70 -2.36
C ALA A 63 -2.15 -11.06 -2.98
N LYS A 64 -2.15 -11.77 -4.12
CA LYS A 64 -0.90 -12.15 -4.81
C LYS A 64 -0.16 -10.95 -5.39
N MET A 65 -0.88 -9.94 -5.86
CA MET A 65 -0.28 -8.68 -6.27
C MET A 65 0.40 -7.97 -5.10
N MET A 66 -0.22 -7.92 -3.92
CA MET A 66 0.43 -7.35 -2.73
C MET A 66 1.69 -8.11 -2.33
N GLU A 67 1.67 -9.45 -2.33
CA GLU A 67 2.87 -10.27 -2.08
C GLU A 67 4.00 -9.95 -3.07
N ALA A 68 3.68 -9.84 -4.37
CA ALA A 68 4.67 -9.52 -5.40
C ALA A 68 5.26 -8.10 -5.20
N LEU A 69 4.40 -7.12 -4.91
CA LEU A 69 4.81 -5.75 -4.65
C LEU A 69 5.72 -5.64 -3.41
N GLU A 70 5.40 -6.36 -2.33
CA GLU A 70 6.24 -6.42 -1.11
C GLU A 70 7.64 -6.98 -1.41
N LEU A 71 7.75 -8.01 -2.26
CA LEU A 71 9.03 -8.60 -2.67
C LEU A 71 9.85 -7.70 -3.60
N MET A 72 9.18 -6.95 -4.49
CA MET A 72 9.83 -6.06 -5.45
C MET A 72 10.37 -4.78 -4.81
N TYR A 73 9.78 -4.36 -3.69
CA TYR A 73 10.17 -3.15 -2.95
C TYR A 73 10.53 -3.53 -1.52
N PRO A 74 11.72 -4.12 -1.26
CA PRO A 74 12.18 -4.59 0.06
C PRO A 74 12.59 -3.48 1.02
#